data_AF-A0A7Y2FIH1-F1
#
_entry.id   AF-A0A7Y2FIH1-F1
#
_cell.length_a   1.000
_cell.length_b   1.000
_cell.length_c   1.000
_cell.angle_alpha   90.00
_cell.angle_beta   90.00
_cell.angle_gamma   90.00
#
_symmetry.space_group_name_H-M   'P 1'
#
loop_
_entity.id
_entity.type
_entity.pdbx_description
1 polymer ?
#
loop_
_entity_poly.entity_id
_entity_poly.type
_entity_poly.pdbx_seq_one_letter_code
_entity_poly.pdbx_strand_id
1 'polypeptide(L)'
;MHRFPIFRFFLIAAIILLLIPPVVFAIVALSKGMAAGAIPGLIVEQYQARRQNLFVCGAISVAPLLALLVVGWIYARFRGAAQTRHLMMWGGLIPIVLVQIRVNFDFWPAFLPSRVYPGFPHGLEFIIGPGVFAPIGMLLGV
;
A
#
# COMPACT_ATOMS: atom_id res chain seq x y z
N MET A 1 -20.09 -14.71 20.45
CA MET A 1 -19.32 -14.58 19.19
C MET A 1 -19.36 -13.13 18.71
N HIS A 2 -18.46 -12.26 19.16
CA HIS A 2 -18.37 -10.87 18.66
C HIS A 2 -17.47 -10.81 17.41
N ARG A 3 -18.02 -11.14 16.23
CA ARG A 3 -17.26 -11.28 14.97
C ARG A 3 -17.12 -10.00 14.11
N PHE A 4 -17.44 -8.80 14.61
CA PHE A 4 -17.66 -7.63 13.73
C PHE A 4 -16.63 -6.46 13.70
N PRO A 5 -15.64 -6.31 14.61
CA PRO A 5 -14.70 -5.17 14.50
C PRO A 5 -13.51 -5.43 13.55
N ILE A 6 -13.15 -6.69 13.29
CA ILE A 6 -11.98 -7.06 12.47
C ILE A 6 -12.25 -6.78 10.99
N PHE A 7 -13.42 -7.17 10.47
CA PHE A 7 -13.76 -6.96 9.06
C PHE A 7 -13.71 -5.48 8.66
N ARG A 8 -14.26 -4.59 9.51
CA ARG A 8 -14.22 -3.14 9.26
C ARG A 8 -12.79 -2.60 9.22
N PHE A 9 -11.92 -3.06 10.12
CA PHE A 9 -10.50 -2.69 10.11
C PHE A 9 -9.83 -3.09 8.79
N PHE A 10 -10.05 -4.33 8.34
CA PHE A 10 -9.48 -4.82 7.09
C PHE A 10 -10.01 -4.10 5.86
N LEU A 11 -11.31 -3.81 5.83
CA LEU A 11 -11.90 -3.03 4.76
C LEU A 11 -11.29 -1.63 4.67
N ILE A 12 -11.17 -0.93 5.80
CA ILE A 12 -10.55 0.41 5.85
C ILE A 12 -9.09 0.34 5.42
N ALA A 13 -8.33 -0.63 5.94
CA ALA A 13 -6.94 -0.83 5.58
C ALA A 13 -6.76 -1.13 4.09
N ALA A 14 -7.62 -1.97 3.50
CA ALA A 14 -7.59 -2.29 2.08
C ALA A 14 -7.90 -1.04 1.23
N ILE A 15 -8.90 -0.24 1.62
CA ILE A 15 -9.22 1.03 0.95
C ILE A 15 -8.02 1.98 1.01
N ILE A 16 -7.39 2.14 2.18
CA ILE A 16 -6.20 2.99 2.33
C ILE A 16 -5.10 2.52 1.36
N LEU A 17 -4.76 1.22 1.35
CA LEU A 17 -3.69 0.69 0.51
C LEU A 17 -3.99 0.80 -0.99
N LEU A 18 -5.26 0.66 -1.39
CA LEU A 18 -5.70 0.88 -2.78
C LEU A 18 -5.61 2.34 -3.21
N LEU A 19 -5.81 3.28 -2.27
CA LEU A 19 -5.75 4.71 -2.54
C LEU A 19 -4.32 5.28 -2.51
N ILE A 20 -3.35 4.61 -1.89
CA ILE A 20 -1.96 5.11 -1.83
C ILE A 20 -1.38 5.35 -3.23
N PRO A 21 -1.40 4.39 -4.20
CA PRO A 21 -0.82 4.62 -5.51
C PRO A 21 -1.39 5.84 -6.26
N PRO A 22 -2.72 6.02 -6.43
CA PRO A 22 -3.26 7.19 -7.12
C PRO A 22 -3.02 8.50 -6.35
N VAL A 23 -3.03 8.49 -5.02
CA VAL A 23 -2.76 9.69 -4.22
C VAL A 23 -1.30 10.12 -4.35
N VAL A 24 -0.34 9.19 -4.21
CA VAL A 24 1.08 9.50 -4.34
C VAL A 24 1.40 9.90 -5.78
N PHE A 25 0.81 9.24 -6.79
CA PHE A 25 0.91 9.65 -8.18
C PHE A 25 0.48 11.11 -8.37
N ALA A 26 -0.68 11.50 -7.84
CA ALA A 26 -1.18 12.88 -7.95
C ALA A 26 -0.22 13.89 -7.29
N ILE A 27 0.28 13.58 -6.09
CA ILE A 27 1.24 14.44 -5.38
C ILE A 27 2.53 14.62 -6.21
N VAL A 28 3.06 13.53 -6.76
CA VAL A 28 4.28 13.58 -7.58
C VAL A 28 4.02 14.29 -8.91
N ALA A 29 2.87 14.09 -9.55
CA ALA A 29 2.51 14.80 -10.77
C ALA A 29 2.46 16.33 -10.54
N LEU A 30 1.83 16.77 -9.45
CA LEU A 30 1.81 18.17 -9.05
C LEU A 30 3.23 18.71 -8.78
N SER A 31 4.06 17.96 -8.07
CA SER A 31 5.44 18.39 -7.77
C SER A 31 6.34 18.45 -9.00
N LYS A 32 6.01 17.71 -10.07
CA LYS A 32 6.66 17.80 -11.39
C LYS A 32 6.08 18.90 -12.30
N GLY A 33 5.18 19.74 -11.80
CA GLY A 33 4.62 20.88 -12.53
C GLY A 33 3.48 20.52 -13.49
N MET A 34 2.86 19.34 -13.35
CA MET A 34 1.72 18.96 -14.18
C MET A 34 0.46 19.71 -13.73
N ALA A 35 -0.37 20.12 -14.69
CA ALA A 35 -1.62 20.83 -14.40
C ALA A 35 -2.60 19.93 -13.62
N ALA A 36 -3.15 20.43 -12.51
CA ALA A 36 -4.09 19.69 -11.66
C ALA A 36 -5.29 19.12 -12.44
N GLY A 37 -5.81 19.87 -13.43
CA GLY A 37 -6.92 19.44 -14.27
C GLY A 37 -6.59 18.25 -15.19
N ALA A 38 -5.31 17.99 -15.50
CA ALA A 38 -4.91 16.86 -16.33
C ALA A 38 -4.74 15.56 -15.51
N ILE A 39 -4.52 15.65 -14.20
CA ILE A 39 -4.19 14.51 -13.33
C ILE A 39 -5.27 13.41 -13.33
N PRO A 40 -6.58 13.71 -13.26
CA PRO A 40 -7.61 12.67 -13.29
C PRO A 40 -7.55 11.83 -14.57
N GLY A 41 -7.35 12.46 -15.73
CA GLY A 41 -7.20 11.76 -17.01
C GLY A 41 -5.99 10.84 -17.02
N LEU A 42 -4.87 11.29 -16.46
CA LEU A 42 -3.64 10.50 -16.34
C LEU A 42 -3.78 9.30 -15.42
N ILE A 43 -4.49 9.47 -14.30
CA ILE A 43 -4.80 8.37 -13.40
C ILE A 43 -5.61 7.30 -14.15
N VAL A 44 -6.64 7.71 -14.90
CA VAL A 44 -7.45 6.78 -15.72
C VAL A 44 -6.60 6.07 -16.77
N GLU A 45 -5.74 6.81 -17.48
CA GLU A 45 -4.79 6.22 -18.44
C GLU A 45 -3.89 5.17 -17.78
N GLN A 46 -3.38 5.45 -16.58
CA GLN A 46 -2.56 4.48 -15.84
C GLN A 46 -3.37 3.27 -15.38
N TYR A 47 -4.65 3.42 -15.01
CA TYR A 47 -5.52 2.27 -14.73
C TYR A 47 -5.80 1.40 -15.97
N GLN A 48 -5.65 1.96 -17.17
CA GLN A 48 -5.81 1.24 -18.44
C GLN A 48 -4.47 0.74 -19.01
N ALA A 49 -3.34 1.12 -18.44
CA ALA A 49 -2.01 0.78 -18.94
C ALA A 49 -1.72 -0.72 -18.78
N ARG A 50 -1.18 -1.35 -19.84
CA ARG A 50 -0.90 -2.80 -19.86
C ARG A 50 0.22 -3.24 -18.92
N ARG A 51 1.20 -2.39 -18.63
CA ARG A 51 2.43 -2.77 -17.89
C ARG A 51 2.50 -2.22 -16.47
N GLN A 52 1.85 -1.10 -16.20
CA GLN A 52 1.98 -0.32 -14.96
C GLN A 52 0.60 0.12 -14.50
N ASN A 53 -0.25 -0.86 -14.25
CA ASN A 53 -1.63 -0.59 -13.88
C ASN A 53 -1.69 -0.19 -12.40
N LEU A 54 -2.18 1.02 -12.10
CA LEU A 54 -2.41 1.48 -10.72
C LEU A 54 -3.24 0.49 -9.90
N PHE A 55 -4.17 -0.22 -10.55
CA PHE A 55 -4.94 -1.29 -9.92
C PHE A 55 -4.07 -2.47 -9.53
N VAL A 56 -3.13 -2.90 -10.38
CA VAL A 56 -2.22 -4.02 -10.06
C VAL A 56 -1.27 -3.60 -8.95
N CYS A 57 -0.72 -2.39 -8.97
CA CYS A 57 0.08 -1.83 -7.88
C CYS A 57 -0.72 -1.80 -6.57
N GLY A 58 -1.96 -1.31 -6.59
CA GLY A 58 -2.85 -1.28 -5.44
C GLY A 58 -3.24 -2.69 -4.94
N ALA A 59 -3.56 -3.62 -5.83
CA ALA A 59 -3.94 -4.98 -5.49
C ALA A 59 -2.78 -5.76 -4.86
N ILE A 60 -1.58 -5.64 -5.43
CA ILE A 60 -0.34 -6.18 -4.84
C ILE A 60 -0.09 -5.55 -3.47
N SER A 61 -0.40 -4.27 -3.30
CA SER A 61 -0.25 -3.57 -2.02
C SER A 61 -1.13 -4.11 -0.91
N VAL A 62 -2.19 -4.86 -1.24
CA VAL A 62 -3.06 -5.53 -0.27
C VAL A 62 -2.47 -6.86 0.21
N ALA A 63 -1.52 -7.48 -0.50
CA ALA A 63 -0.95 -8.77 -0.10
C ALA A 63 -0.31 -8.77 1.31
N PRO A 64 0.49 -7.75 1.72
CA PRO A 64 0.98 -7.64 3.09
C PRO A 64 -0.14 -7.51 4.14
N LEU A 65 -1.27 -6.87 3.77
CA LEU A 65 -2.43 -6.76 4.64
C LEU A 65 -3.10 -8.12 4.85
N LEU A 66 -3.17 -8.96 3.80
CA LEU A 66 -3.67 -10.33 3.92
C LEU A 66 -2.75 -11.18 4.84
N ALA A 67 -1.44 -10.99 4.75
CA ALA A 67 -0.51 -11.63 5.68
C ALA A 67 -0.77 -11.19 7.13
N LEU A 68 -0.95 -9.88 7.36
CA LEU A 68 -1.30 -9.33 8.67
C LEU A 68 -2.64 -9.87 9.18
N LEU A 69 -3.64 -10.08 8.31
CA LEU A 69 -4.91 -10.73 8.66
C LEU A 69 -4.71 -12.13 9.21
N VAL A 70 -3.91 -12.95 8.52
CA VAL A 70 -3.63 -14.33 8.94
C VAL A 70 -2.91 -14.33 10.29
N VAL A 71 -1.88 -13.49 10.46
CA VAL A 71 -1.13 -13.40 11.73
C VAL A 71 -2.03 -12.93 12.87
N GLY A 72 -2.82 -11.86 12.67
CA GLY A 72 -3.73 -11.37 13.69
C GLY A 72 -4.84 -12.36 14.02
N TRP A 73 -5.33 -13.12 13.05
CA TRP A 73 -6.30 -14.19 13.27
C TRP A 73 -5.72 -15.33 14.13
N ILE A 74 -4.49 -15.76 13.84
CA ILE A 74 -3.77 -16.75 14.65
C ILE A 74 -3.57 -16.20 16.08
N TYR A 75 -3.06 -14.98 16.21
CA TYR A 75 -2.76 -14.36 17.51
C TYR A 75 -4.01 -14.15 18.37
N ALA A 76 -5.11 -13.71 17.77
CA ALA A 76 -6.41 -13.55 18.45
C ALA A 76 -6.93 -14.86 19.05
N ARG A 77 -6.56 -16.00 18.47
CA ARG A 77 -6.94 -17.32 18.98
C ARG A 77 -6.28 -17.66 20.32
N PHE A 78 -5.14 -17.03 20.63
CA PHE A 78 -4.35 -17.33 21.83
C PHE A 78 -4.38 -16.23 22.90
N ARG A 79 -4.53 -14.95 22.51
CA ARG A 79 -4.31 -13.79 23.43
C ARG A 79 -5.51 -12.83 23.55
N GLY A 80 -6.62 -13.10 22.84
CA GLY A 80 -7.84 -12.29 22.89
C GLY A 80 -7.83 -11.05 21.99
N ALA A 81 -9.02 -10.52 21.72
CA ALA A 81 -9.25 -9.55 20.64
C ALA A 81 -8.65 -8.14 20.88
N ALA A 82 -8.53 -7.69 22.14
CA ALA A 82 -8.08 -6.34 22.46
C ALA A 82 -6.57 -6.14 22.19
N GLN A 83 -5.72 -7.06 22.67
CA GLN A 83 -4.27 -7.03 22.41
C GLN A 83 -3.94 -7.21 20.93
N THR A 84 -4.74 -8.03 20.24
CA THR A 84 -4.61 -8.22 18.79
C THR A 84 -4.78 -6.90 18.03
N ARG A 85 -5.75 -6.05 18.41
CA ARG A 85 -6.01 -4.79 17.67
C ARG A 85 -4.83 -3.82 17.70
N HIS A 86 -4.19 -3.63 18.86
CA HIS A 86 -3.05 -2.72 18.99
C HIS A 86 -1.87 -3.21 18.15
N LEU A 87 -1.58 -4.51 18.22
CA LEU A 87 -0.54 -5.17 17.44
C LEU A 87 -0.79 -5.04 15.93
N MET A 88 -2.04 -5.21 15.48
CA MET A 88 -2.39 -5.07 14.06
C MET A 88 -2.29 -3.62 13.55
N MET A 89 -2.55 -2.63 14.39
CA MET A 89 -2.44 -1.21 14.00
C MET A 89 -0.98 -0.76 13.96
N TRP A 90 -0.28 -0.84 15.10
CA TRP A 90 1.05 -0.30 15.29
C TRP A 90 2.14 -1.22 14.75
N GLY A 91 2.05 -2.51 15.05
CA GLY A 91 2.97 -3.53 14.57
C GLY A 91 2.58 -4.09 13.21
N GLY A 92 1.75 -3.42 12.41
CA GLY A 92 1.25 -4.00 11.16
C GLY A 92 0.91 -2.97 10.11
N LEU A 93 -0.30 -2.41 10.21
CA LEU A 93 -0.85 -1.53 9.18
C LEU A 93 -0.01 -0.27 8.95
N ILE A 94 0.43 0.40 10.02
CA ILE A 94 1.20 1.64 9.91
C ILE A 94 2.52 1.41 9.17
N PRO A 95 3.37 0.44 9.54
CA PRO A 95 4.56 0.09 8.76
C PRO A 95 4.27 -0.22 7.29
N ILE A 96 3.23 -1.01 7.00
CA ILE A 96 2.85 -1.34 5.61
C ILE A 96 2.53 -0.07 4.83
N VAL A 97 1.72 0.83 5.40
CA VAL A 97 1.33 2.10 4.76
C VAL A 97 2.55 2.98 4.50
N LEU A 98 3.45 3.13 5.49
CA LEU A 98 4.65 3.97 5.35
C LEU A 98 5.59 3.45 4.26
N VAL A 99 5.83 2.14 4.24
CA VAL A 99 6.67 1.50 3.22
C VAL A 99 6.03 1.66 1.84
N GLN A 100 4.71 1.50 1.72
CA GLN A 100 4.02 1.69 0.45
C GLN A 100 4.10 3.12 -0.07
N ILE A 101 3.91 4.10 0.81
CA ILE A 101 4.09 5.52 0.48
C ILE A 101 5.51 5.74 -0.02
N ARG A 102 6.52 5.26 0.70
CA ARG A 102 7.93 5.41 0.34
C ARG A 102 8.24 4.82 -1.04
N VAL A 103 7.82 3.58 -1.30
CA VAL A 103 8.04 2.91 -2.59
C VAL A 103 7.38 3.67 -3.73
N ASN A 104 6.14 4.14 -3.55
CA ASN A 104 5.47 4.96 -4.58
C ASN A 104 6.21 6.29 -4.82
N PHE A 105 6.72 6.94 -3.77
CA PHE A 105 7.50 8.16 -3.89
C PHE A 105 8.86 7.96 -4.56
N ASP A 106 9.45 6.77 -4.48
CA ASP A 106 10.69 6.46 -5.21
C ASP A 106 10.40 6.11 -6.68
N PHE A 107 9.27 5.43 -6.94
CA PHE A 107 8.91 4.97 -8.27
C PHE A 107 8.38 6.08 -9.19
N TRP A 108 7.37 6.84 -8.76
CA TRP A 108 6.68 7.80 -9.63
C TRP A 108 7.57 8.93 -10.19
N PRO A 109 8.56 9.46 -9.47
CA PRO A 109 9.47 10.47 -10.02
C PRO A 109 10.40 9.95 -11.12
N ALA A 110 10.67 8.64 -11.18
CA ALA A 110 11.45 8.02 -12.25
C ALA A 110 10.58 7.83 -13.52
N PHE A 111 9.27 7.65 -13.33
CA PHE A 111 8.31 7.52 -14.41
C PHE A 111 7.80 8.87 -14.95
N LEU A 112 7.60 9.87 -14.08
CA LEU A 112 7.07 11.18 -14.45
C LEU A 112 8.19 12.22 -14.64
N PRO A 113 8.07 13.10 -15.65
CA PRO A 113 6.91 13.30 -16.53
C PRO A 113 7.00 12.52 -17.85
N SER A 114 8.11 11.83 -18.13
CA SER A 114 8.37 11.16 -19.42
C SER A 114 7.37 10.05 -19.75
N ARG A 115 6.72 9.48 -18.72
CA ARG A 115 5.83 8.30 -18.78
C ARG A 115 6.51 7.10 -19.44
N VAL A 116 7.84 7.08 -19.42
CA VAL A 116 8.63 5.95 -19.89
C VAL A 116 8.86 5.04 -18.69
N TYR A 117 8.44 3.80 -18.82
CA TYR A 117 8.67 2.81 -17.78
C TYR A 117 10.18 2.57 -17.63
N PRO A 118 10.76 2.73 -16.43
CA PRO A 118 12.20 2.63 -16.22
C PRO A 118 12.74 1.18 -16.37
N GLY A 119 11.88 0.20 -16.64
CA GLY A 119 12.29 -1.19 -16.89
C GLY A 119 12.54 -1.97 -15.60
N PHE A 120 13.03 -3.19 -15.74
CA PHE A 120 13.49 -4.00 -14.59
C PHE A 120 14.68 -3.29 -13.91
N PRO A 121 14.75 -3.24 -12.56
CA PRO A 121 13.92 -3.96 -11.57
C PRO A 121 12.68 -3.22 -11.07
N HIS A 122 12.40 -2.03 -11.60
CA HIS A 122 11.38 -1.14 -11.05
C HIS A 122 9.98 -1.75 -11.14
N GLY A 123 9.25 -1.79 -10.03
CA GLY A 123 7.97 -2.48 -9.93
C GLY A 123 8.00 -3.71 -9.01
N LEU A 124 9.15 -4.37 -8.86
CA LEU A 124 9.34 -5.37 -7.81
C LEU A 124 9.36 -4.75 -6.42
N GLU A 125 9.72 -3.46 -6.33
CA GLU A 125 9.76 -2.73 -5.06
C GLU A 125 8.38 -2.68 -4.37
N PHE A 126 7.28 -2.73 -5.14
CA PHE A 126 5.91 -2.76 -4.60
C PHE A 126 5.54 -4.08 -3.91
N ILE A 127 6.29 -5.16 -4.18
CA ILE A 127 6.13 -6.47 -3.54
C ILE A 127 7.19 -6.62 -2.45
N ILE A 128 8.45 -6.43 -2.83
CA ILE A 128 9.63 -6.69 -1.98
C ILE A 128 9.68 -5.67 -0.84
N GLY A 129 9.43 -4.39 -1.12
CA GLY A 129 9.49 -3.34 -0.11
C GLY A 129 8.58 -3.65 1.08
N PRO A 130 7.26 -3.75 0.87
CA PRO A 130 6.33 -4.13 1.94
C PRO A 130 6.62 -5.52 2.51
N GLY A 131 6.97 -6.50 1.68
CA GLY A 131 7.24 -7.87 2.14
C GLY A 131 8.45 -8.00 3.06
N VAL A 132 9.48 -7.18 2.87
CA VAL A 132 10.74 -7.22 3.65
C VAL A 132 10.70 -6.21 4.80
N PHE A 133 10.25 -4.99 4.54
CA PHE A 133 10.32 -3.90 5.54
C PHE A 133 9.11 -3.83 6.46
N ALA A 134 7.93 -4.32 6.05
CA ALA A 134 6.81 -4.35 6.97
C ALA A 134 7.10 -5.25 8.18
N PRO A 135 7.60 -6.50 8.04
CA PRO A 135 8.00 -7.34 9.18
C PRO A 135 8.98 -6.67 10.15
N ILE A 136 9.95 -5.90 9.63
CA ILE A 136 10.91 -5.15 10.47
C ILE A 136 10.18 -4.07 11.27
N GLY A 137 9.28 -3.30 10.64
CA GLY A 137 8.43 -2.35 11.34
C GLY A 137 7.46 -3.02 12.32
N MET A 138 7.03 -4.26 12.04
CA MET A 138 6.21 -5.05 12.97
C MET A 138 6.99 -5.36 14.26
N LEU A 139 8.28 -5.68 14.16
CA LEU A 139 9.14 -5.95 15.32
C LEU A 139 9.36 -4.72 16.22
N LEU A 140 9.28 -3.51 15.68
CA LEU A 140 9.43 -2.26 16.43
C LEU A 140 8.12 -1.78 17.08
N GLY A 141 6.97 -2.32 16.65
CA GLY A 141 5.65 -1.98 17.19
C GLY A 141 5.15 -2.94 18.29
N VAL A 142 6.00 -3.89 18.72
CA VAL A 142 5.76 -4.83 19.82
C VAL A 142 6.41 -4.32 21.10
#